data_AF-A0A3D5HNV3-F1
#
_entry.id   AF-A0A3D5HNV3-F1
#
_cell.length_a   1.000
_cell.length_b   1.000
_cell.length_c   1.000
_cell.angle_alpha   90.00
_cell.angle_beta   90.00
_cell.angle_gamma   90.00
#
_symmetry.space_group_name_H-M   'P 1'
#
loop_
_entity.id
_entity.type
_entity.pdbx_description
1 polymer ?
#
loop_
_entity_poly.entity_id
_entity_poly.type
_entity_poly.pdbx_seq_one_letter_code
_entity_poly.pdbx_strand_id
1 'polypeptide(L)'
;MEKLIYYVQFLGAFFVAQIVSMWGQYFTLKYPKMSNIEAFMRAIPFAWLDWFFMTIAVDIGQKHKLVTPTQDTFLLIIIQFITILGINAFWLKQPLHRSDIVTFFIILIGFYISFNNTVSKLLGRPVEKKEDENNK
;
A
#
# COMPACT_ATOMS: atom_id res chain seq x y z
N MET A 1 -19.83 4.47 -14.76
CA MET A 1 -18.60 5.27 -15.00
C MET A 1 -18.22 6.12 -13.78
N GLU A 2 -19.15 6.75 -13.07
CA GLU A 2 -18.83 7.58 -11.89
C GLU A 2 -18.05 6.84 -10.79
N LYS A 3 -18.42 5.60 -10.42
CA LYS A 3 -17.62 4.84 -9.43
C LYS A 3 -16.18 4.55 -9.88
N LEU A 4 -15.93 4.44 -11.18
CA LEU A 4 -14.60 4.16 -11.71
C LEU A 4 -13.65 5.34 -11.45
N ILE A 5 -14.13 6.58 -11.56
CA ILE A 5 -13.27 7.76 -11.34
C ILE A 5 -12.79 7.82 -9.89
N TYR A 6 -13.65 7.47 -8.94
CA TYR A 6 -13.29 7.44 -7.52
C TYR A 6 -12.29 6.31 -7.21
N TYR A 7 -12.43 5.14 -7.84
CA TYR A 7 -11.40 4.10 -7.75
C TYR A 7 -10.06 4.56 -8.31
N VAL A 8 -10.05 5.24 -9.46
CA VAL A 8 -8.81 5.76 -10.06
C VAL A 8 -8.16 6.82 -9.19
N GLN A 9 -8.95 7.75 -8.63
CA GLN A 9 -8.45 8.78 -7.72
C GLN A 9 -7.92 8.18 -6.42
N PHE A 10 -8.68 7.26 -5.82
CA PHE A 10 -8.29 6.51 -4.63
C PHE A 10 -6.97 5.78 -4.87
N LEU A 11 -6.91 4.93 -5.90
CA LEU A 11 -5.71 4.14 -6.20
C LEU A 11 -4.53 5.03 -6.57
N GLY A 12 -4.76 6.10 -7.32
CA GLY A 12 -3.70 7.04 -7.69
C GLY A 12 -3.08 7.73 -6.47
N ALA A 13 -3.92 8.29 -5.59
CA ALA A 13 -3.44 8.93 -4.36
C ALA A 13 -2.76 7.92 -3.43
N PHE A 14 -3.36 6.74 -3.24
CA PHE A 14 -2.82 5.68 -2.41
C PHE A 14 -1.46 5.19 -2.94
N PHE A 15 -1.34 5.00 -4.24
CA PHE A 15 -0.09 4.54 -4.86
C PHE A 15 1.03 5.57 -4.72
N VAL A 16 0.74 6.86 -4.93
CA VAL A 16 1.71 7.94 -4.73
C VAL A 16 2.17 8.00 -3.28
N ALA A 17 1.23 7.97 -2.33
CA ALA A 17 1.53 7.93 -0.91
C ALA A 17 2.49 6.79 -0.55
N GLN A 18 2.12 5.55 -0.91
CA GLN A 18 2.95 4.38 -0.59
C GLN A 18 4.33 4.46 -1.23
N ILE A 19 4.45 4.93 -2.48
CA ILE A 19 5.77 5.11 -3.11
C ILE A 19 6.62 6.12 -2.35
N VAL A 20 6.04 7.28 -2.02
CA VAL A 20 6.74 8.34 -1.29
C VAL A 20 7.17 7.86 0.09
N SER A 21 6.29 7.13 0.81
CA SER A 21 6.58 6.56 2.12
C SER A 21 7.76 5.59 2.06
N MET A 22 7.71 4.63 1.13
CA MET A 22 8.78 3.65 0.94
C MET A 22 10.08 4.32 0.47
N TRP A 23 9.99 5.33 -0.40
CA TRP A 23 11.17 6.08 -0.80
C TRP A 23 11.80 6.79 0.39
N GLY A 24 11.02 7.49 1.21
CA GLY A 24 11.52 8.18 2.40
C GLY A 24 12.20 7.24 3.41
N GLN A 25 11.64 6.05 3.62
CA GLN A 25 12.19 5.03 4.53
C GLN A 25 13.53 4.46 4.04
N TYR A 26 13.65 4.18 2.75
CA TYR A 26 14.81 3.45 2.18
C TYR A 26 15.82 4.37 1.48
N PHE A 27 15.52 5.66 1.29
CA PHE A 27 16.42 6.61 0.62
C PHE A 27 17.78 6.73 1.32
N THR A 28 17.77 6.66 2.64
CA THR A 28 18.96 6.79 3.49
C THR A 28 19.94 5.62 3.35
N LEU A 29 19.49 4.46 2.86
CA LEU A 29 20.33 3.27 2.68
C LEU A 29 21.51 3.49 1.70
N LYS A 30 21.40 4.47 0.80
CA LYS A 30 22.50 4.84 -0.10
C LYS A 30 23.61 5.64 0.59
N TYR A 31 23.37 6.12 1.80
CA TYR A 31 24.23 7.06 2.52
C TYR A 31 24.60 6.49 3.91
N PRO A 32 25.51 5.50 3.97
CA PRO A 32 25.80 4.75 5.20
C PRO A 32 26.47 5.57 6.32
N LYS A 33 26.94 6.79 6.01
CA LYS A 33 27.58 7.71 6.98
C LYS A 33 26.65 8.83 7.47
N MET A 34 25.37 8.76 7.15
CA MET A 34 24.39 9.77 7.55
C MET A 34 24.08 9.66 9.05
N SER A 35 24.01 10.79 9.75
CA SER A 35 23.57 10.80 11.15
C SER A 35 22.06 10.56 11.28
N ASN A 36 21.60 10.08 12.43
CA ASN A 36 20.17 9.84 12.67
C ASN A 36 19.32 11.12 12.52
N ILE A 37 19.84 12.27 12.95
CA ILE A 37 19.14 13.56 12.82
C ILE A 37 19.03 13.96 11.34
N GLU A 38 20.10 13.79 10.59
CA GLU A 38 20.08 14.08 9.16
C GLU A 38 19.15 13.13 8.39
N ALA A 39 19.14 11.85 8.74
CA ALA A 39 18.21 10.86 8.21
C ALA A 39 16.75 11.24 8.50
N PHE A 40 16.46 11.63 9.74
CA PHE A 40 15.15 12.11 10.15
C PHE A 40 14.72 13.35 9.35
N MET A 41 15.57 14.38 9.30
CA MET A 41 15.27 15.62 8.58
C MET A 41 15.02 15.40 7.08
N ARG A 42 15.74 14.44 6.47
CA ARG A 42 15.50 14.05 5.08
C ARG A 42 14.23 13.22 4.90
N ALA A 43 13.80 12.46 5.91
CA ALA A 43 12.57 11.67 5.86
C ALA A 43 11.28 12.51 6.02
N ILE A 44 11.34 13.61 6.78
CA ILE A 44 10.18 14.51 7.03
C ILE A 44 9.43 14.92 5.74
N PRO A 45 10.08 15.43 4.68
CA PRO A 45 9.35 15.84 3.48
C PRO A 45 8.61 14.68 2.81
N PHE A 46 9.14 13.46 2.88
CA PHE A 46 8.44 12.27 2.39
C PHE A 46 7.25 11.92 3.28
N ALA A 47 7.41 11.97 4.60
CA ALA A 47 6.30 11.72 5.54
C ALA A 47 5.16 12.72 5.36
N TRP A 48 5.47 14.00 5.10
CA TRP A 48 4.46 15.02 4.85
C TRP A 48 3.70 14.80 3.54
N LEU A 49 4.42 14.45 2.47
CA LEU A 49 3.81 14.11 1.18
C LEU A 49 2.96 12.83 1.27
N ASP A 50 3.48 11.77 1.91
CA ASP A 50 2.73 10.54 2.17
C ASP A 50 1.44 10.84 2.91
N TRP A 51 1.52 11.60 4.01
CA TRP A 51 0.34 12.00 4.78
C TRP A 51 -0.68 12.78 3.94
N PHE A 52 -0.24 13.73 3.11
CA PHE A 52 -1.12 14.50 2.23
C PHE A 52 -1.90 13.59 1.26
N PHE A 53 -1.21 12.70 0.55
CA PHE A 53 -1.84 11.80 -0.42
C PHE A 53 -2.67 10.70 0.26
N MET A 54 -2.20 10.15 1.39
CA MET A 54 -2.97 9.18 2.17
C MET A 54 -4.26 9.79 2.71
N THR A 55 -4.24 11.04 3.16
CA THR A 55 -5.44 11.71 3.65
C THR A 55 -6.49 11.81 2.53
N ILE A 56 -6.08 12.17 1.32
CA ILE A 56 -6.96 12.20 0.14
C ILE A 56 -7.49 10.80 -0.18
N ALA A 57 -6.63 9.78 -0.18
CA ALA A 57 -7.02 8.41 -0.47
C ALA A 57 -8.04 7.89 0.56
N VAL A 58 -7.79 8.08 1.85
CA VAL A 58 -8.69 7.65 2.93
C VAL A 58 -10.04 8.39 2.83
N ASP A 59 -10.03 9.71 2.61
CA ASP A 59 -11.26 10.50 2.47
C ASP A 59 -12.14 9.99 1.31
N ILE A 60 -11.56 9.74 0.14
CA ILE A 60 -12.28 9.19 -1.03
C ILE A 60 -12.75 7.75 -0.75
N GLY A 61 -11.87 6.93 -0.17
CA GLY A 61 -12.14 5.53 0.14
C GLY A 61 -13.32 5.37 1.10
N GLN A 62 -13.35 6.18 2.16
CA GLN A 62 -14.43 6.23 3.14
C GLN A 62 -15.72 6.79 2.55
N LYS A 63 -15.67 7.98 1.92
CA LYS A 63 -16.87 8.64 1.35
C LYS A 63 -17.61 7.77 0.34
N HIS A 64 -16.87 6.99 -0.46
CA HIS A 64 -17.45 6.16 -1.52
C HIS A 64 -17.48 4.65 -1.19
N LYS A 65 -17.11 4.25 0.03
CA LYS A 65 -17.09 2.86 0.51
C LYS A 65 -16.41 1.88 -0.47
N LEU A 66 -15.28 2.32 -1.03
CA LEU A 66 -14.62 1.63 -2.13
C LEU A 66 -14.05 0.27 -1.69
N VAL A 67 -13.43 0.24 -0.51
CA VAL A 67 -12.56 -0.84 -0.04
C VAL A 67 -12.80 -1.11 1.45
N THR A 68 -12.57 -2.34 1.90
CA THR A 68 -12.60 -2.67 3.34
C THR A 68 -11.24 -2.39 4.00
N PRO A 69 -11.18 -2.18 5.33
CA PRO A 69 -9.90 -1.98 6.03
C PRO A 69 -8.86 -3.07 5.75
N THR A 70 -9.33 -4.32 5.63
CA THR A 70 -8.48 -5.46 5.27
C THR A 70 -7.97 -5.36 3.83
N GLN A 71 -8.82 -4.99 2.88
CA GLN A 71 -8.41 -4.80 1.48
C GLN A 71 -7.37 -3.67 1.34
N ASP A 72 -7.53 -2.58 2.10
CA ASP A 72 -6.54 -1.50 2.17
C ASP A 72 -5.20 -1.98 2.70
N THR A 73 -5.21 -2.80 3.75
CA THR A 73 -3.99 -3.36 4.33
C THR A 73 -3.25 -4.23 3.31
N PHE A 74 -3.97 -5.06 2.56
CA PHE A 74 -3.34 -5.87 1.52
C PHE A 74 -2.83 -5.04 0.34
N LEU A 75 -3.57 -4.01 -0.07
CA LEU A 75 -3.15 -3.09 -1.12
C LEU A 75 -1.84 -2.40 -0.72
N LEU A 76 -1.75 -1.95 0.52
CA LEU A 76 -0.53 -1.40 1.12
C LEU A 76 0.62 -2.41 1.01
N ILE A 77 0.44 -3.65 1.47
CA ILE A 77 1.49 -4.68 1.42
C ILE A 77 1.99 -4.90 -0.01
N ILE A 78 1.08 -5.04 -0.98
CA ILE A 78 1.43 -5.28 -2.39
C ILE A 78 2.24 -4.11 -2.95
N ILE A 79 1.76 -2.87 -2.76
CA ILE A 79 2.43 -1.69 -3.32
C ILE A 79 3.78 -1.47 -2.64
N GLN A 80 3.86 -1.62 -1.32
CA GLN A 80 5.12 -1.50 -0.59
C GLN A 80 6.14 -2.55 -1.05
N PHE A 81 5.70 -3.80 -1.25
CA PHE A 81 6.58 -4.86 -1.74
C PHE A 81 7.12 -4.57 -3.14
N ILE A 82 6.25 -4.18 -4.08
CA ILE A 82 6.66 -3.78 -5.44
C ILE A 82 7.65 -2.62 -5.38
N THR A 83 7.38 -1.63 -4.53
CA THR A 83 8.23 -0.45 -4.41
C THR A 83 9.60 -0.81 -3.85
N ILE A 84 9.68 -1.68 -2.83
CA ILE A 84 10.96 -2.18 -2.31
C ILE A 84 11.77 -2.90 -3.40
N LEU A 85 11.15 -3.79 -4.17
CA LEU A 85 11.85 -4.47 -5.27
C LEU A 85 12.39 -3.44 -6.28
N GLY A 86 11.60 -2.41 -6.60
CA GLY A 86 12.01 -1.30 -7.45
C GLY A 86 13.19 -0.51 -6.87
N ILE A 87 13.15 -0.14 -5.59
CA ILE A 87 14.25 0.55 -4.89
C ILE A 87 15.50 -0.32 -4.89
N ASN A 88 15.39 -1.61 -4.57
CA ASN A 88 16.53 -2.52 -4.55
C ASN A 88 17.19 -2.62 -5.93
N ALA A 89 16.38 -2.82 -6.98
CA ALA A 89 16.89 -2.96 -8.34
C ALA A 89 17.46 -1.66 -8.93
N PHE A 90 16.73 -0.55 -8.82
CA PHE A 90 17.08 0.70 -9.51
C PHE A 90 17.92 1.65 -8.65
N TRP A 91 17.64 1.76 -7.35
CA TRP A 91 18.31 2.72 -6.47
C TRP A 91 19.56 2.14 -5.80
N LEU A 92 19.42 0.96 -5.20
CA LEU A 92 20.51 0.27 -4.49
C LEU A 92 21.35 -0.62 -5.41
N LYS A 93 20.87 -0.89 -6.64
CA LYS A 93 21.53 -1.76 -7.64
C LYS A 93 21.85 -3.16 -7.10
N GLN A 94 21.02 -3.66 -6.20
CA GLN A 94 21.15 -5.00 -5.63
C GLN A 94 20.47 -6.03 -6.56
N PRO A 95 21.03 -7.24 -6.69
CA PRO A 95 20.42 -8.29 -7.50
C PRO A 95 19.12 -8.76 -6.85
N LEU A 96 18.05 -8.84 -7.63
CA LEU A 96 16.79 -9.45 -7.20
C LEU A 96 16.90 -10.97 -7.28
N HIS A 97 16.60 -11.66 -6.18
CA HIS A 97 16.61 -13.12 -6.17
C HIS A 97 15.30 -13.68 -6.71
N ARG A 98 15.36 -14.90 -7.29
CA ARG A 98 14.16 -15.60 -7.75
C ARG A 98 13.17 -15.87 -6.62
N SER A 99 13.66 -16.03 -5.38
CA SER A 99 12.84 -16.15 -4.17
C SER A 99 11.95 -14.94 -3.92
N ASP A 100 12.44 -13.74 -4.21
CA ASP A 100 11.71 -12.49 -3.98
C ASP A 100 10.51 -12.40 -4.93
N ILE A 101 10.71 -12.83 -6.18
CA ILE A 101 9.67 -12.90 -7.22
C ILE A 101 8.62 -13.95 -6.85
N VAL A 102 9.03 -15.14 -6.42
CA VAL A 102 8.08 -16.19 -5.99
C VAL A 102 7.25 -15.72 -4.80
N THR A 103 7.88 -15.05 -3.83
CA THR A 103 7.20 -14.48 -2.65
C THR A 103 6.15 -13.44 -3.06
N PHE A 104 6.46 -12.58 -4.02
CA PHE A 104 5.50 -11.62 -4.56
C PHE A 104 4.23 -12.29 -5.09
N PHE A 105 4.38 -13.36 -5.88
CA PHE A 105 3.23 -14.09 -6.41
C PHE A 105 2.40 -14.81 -5.34
N ILE A 106 3.04 -15.31 -4.27
CA ILE A 106 2.32 -15.90 -3.12
C ILE A 106 1.44 -14.84 -2.45
N ILE A 107 1.97 -13.63 -2.24
CA ILE A 107 1.20 -12.52 -1.65
C ILE A 107 0.01 -12.13 -2.54
N LEU A 108 0.21 -12.06 -3.86
CA LEU A 108 -0.87 -11.75 -4.80
C LEU A 108 -1.99 -12.78 -4.78
N ILE A 109 -1.66 -14.07 -4.71
CA ILE A 109 -2.65 -15.15 -4.60
C ILE A 109 -3.42 -15.01 -3.28
N GLY A 110 -2.73 -14.78 -2.16
CA GLY A 110 -3.36 -14.54 -0.86
C GLY A 110 -4.34 -13.36 -0.90
N PHE A 111 -3.94 -12.26 -1.54
CA PHE A 111 -4.82 -11.11 -1.72
C PHE A 111 -6.04 -11.43 -2.57
N TYR A 112 -5.88 -12.12 -3.70
CA TYR A 112 -7.00 -12.49 -4.56
C TYR A 112 -8.03 -13.36 -3.81
N ILE A 113 -7.54 -14.31 -3.00
CA ILE A 113 -8.37 -15.16 -2.15
C ILE A 113 -9.13 -14.32 -1.12
N SER A 114 -8.46 -13.36 -0.47
CA SER A 114 -9.07 -12.47 0.51
C SER A 114 -10.09 -11.52 -0.14
N PHE A 115 -9.75 -10.92 -1.27
CA PHE A 115 -10.58 -9.93 -1.96
C PHE A 115 -11.92 -10.52 -2.39
N ASN A 116 -11.91 -11.77 -2.87
CA ASN A 116 -13.11 -12.49 -3.29
C ASN A 116 -13.89 -13.15 -2.15
N ASN A 117 -13.36 -13.08 -0.92
CA ASN A 117 -13.85 -13.82 0.25
C ASN A 117 -14.02 -15.32 -0.04
N THR A 118 -13.13 -15.89 -0.85
CA THR A 118 -13.28 -17.25 -1.40
C THR A 118 -13.33 -18.30 -0.30
N VAL A 119 -12.50 -18.14 0.74
CA VAL A 119 -12.47 -19.07 1.88
C VAL A 119 -13.74 -18.98 2.72
N SER A 120 -14.26 -17.78 2.97
CA SER A 120 -15.53 -17.60 3.70
C SER A 120 -16.72 -18.17 2.92
N LYS A 121 -16.73 -18.02 1.59
CA LYS A 121 -17.73 -18.65 0.72
C LYS A 121 -17.65 -20.19 0.75
N LEU A 122 -16.43 -20.75 0.78
CA LEU A 122 -16.20 -22.20 0.85
C LEU A 122 -16.60 -22.78 2.21
N LEU A 123 -16.31 -22.07 3.31
CA LEU A 123 -16.57 -22.51 4.69
C LEU A 123 -17.96 -22.12 5.21
N GLY A 124 -18.80 -21.48 4.39
CA GLY A 124 -20.15 -21.04 4.78
C GLY A 124 -20.17 -19.99 5.90
N ARG A 125 -19.05 -19.29 6.15
CA ARG A 125 -18.98 -18.27 7.19
C ARG A 125 -19.51 -16.93 6.68
N PRO A 126 -20.27 -16.18 7.50
CA PRO A 126 -20.71 -14.85 7.11
C PRO A 126 -19.49 -13.97 6.90
N VAL A 127 -19.39 -13.39 5.70
CA VAL A 127 -18.44 -12.32 5.42
C VAL A 127 -18.95 -11.09 6.17
N GLU A 128 -18.09 -10.45 6.96
CA GLU A 128 -18.40 -9.16 7.56
C GLU A 128 -18.92 -8.23 6.47
N LYS A 129 -20.17 -7.77 6.63
CA LYS A 129 -20.76 -6.81 5.72
C LYS A 129 -19.98 -5.51 5.87
N LYS A 130 -19.70 -4.84 4.74
CA LYS A 130 -19.21 -3.45 4.74
C LYS A 130 -20.10 -2.66 5.71
N GLU A 131 -19.56 -2.20 6.83
CA GLU A 131 -20.38 -1.58 7.87
C GLU A 131 -21.19 -0.42 7.28
N ASP A 132 -22.50 -0.45 7.50
CA ASP A 132 -23.36 0.70 7.31
C ASP A 132 -23.25 1.57 8.56
N GLU A 133 -22.22 2.43 8.61
CA GLU A 133 -22.12 3.51 9.60
C GLU A 133 -23.15 4.64 9.34
N ASN A 134 -24.42 4.28 9.16
CA ASN A 134 -25.53 5.25 9.21
C ASN A 134 -26.23 5.26 10.58
N ASN A 135 -25.63 4.66 11.60
CA ASN A 135 -26.09 4.74 12.98
C ASN A 135 -24.90 4.88 13.94
N LYS A 136 -24.35 6.09 14.03
CA LYS A 136 -23.76 6.65 15.26
C LYS A 136 -23.79 8.17 15.17
#